data_AF-A0A7C3YU90-F1
#
_entry.id   AF-A0A7C3YU90-F1
#
_cell.length_a   1.000
_cell.length_b   1.000
_cell.length_c   1.000
_cell.angle_alpha   90.00
_cell.angle_beta   90.00
_cell.angle_gamma   90.00
#
_symmetry.space_group_name_H-M   'P 1'
#
loop_
_entity.id
_entity.type
_entity.pdbx_description
1 polymer ?
#
loop_
_entity_poly.entity_id
_entity_poly.type
_entity_poly.pdbx_seq_one_letter_code
_entity_poly.pdbx_strand_id
1 'polypeptide(L)'
;PKGKDLIGEELKPKHALLTSIWRFSPEKENPHPAPFPLALPIRAIYSIMDERKGVVIDPYCGSGTTLVAAKLLGHDYIGIDISKEYVEFAEKRIENCESEIVFMQEEMARHTVTKTFKERKENGEFTGKYRTQNGKEEITNTQTELSLFSFKE
;
A
#
# COMPACT_ATOMS: atom_id res chain seq x y z
N PRO A 1 -14.32 -20.93 0.33
CA PRO A 1 -13.71 -22.23 -0.05
C PRO A 1 -14.60 -22.99 -1.05
N LYS A 2 -14.14 -23.15 -2.30
CA LYS A 2 -14.77 -24.03 -3.29
C LYS A 2 -13.80 -25.19 -3.56
N GLY A 3 -14.22 -26.42 -3.26
CA GLY A 3 -13.39 -27.61 -3.53
C GLY A 3 -12.17 -27.75 -2.61
N LYS A 4 -11.03 -28.21 -3.16
CA LYS A 4 -9.77 -28.45 -2.43
C LYS A 4 -8.96 -27.18 -2.13
N ASP A 5 -9.37 -26.03 -2.66
CA ASP A 5 -8.74 -24.74 -2.35
C ASP A 5 -9.26 -24.21 -1.02
N LEU A 6 -8.46 -24.46 0.02
CA LEU A 6 -8.69 -24.00 1.39
C LEU A 6 -8.51 -22.48 1.53
N ILE A 7 -7.90 -21.83 0.54
CA ILE A 7 -7.62 -20.39 0.49
C ILE A 7 -8.62 -19.78 -0.50
N GLY A 8 -9.41 -18.79 -0.07
CA GLY A 8 -10.33 -18.07 -0.96
C GLY A 8 -9.57 -17.24 -2.01
N GLU A 9 -10.24 -16.88 -3.11
CA GLU A 9 -9.66 -16.02 -4.17
C GLU A 9 -9.15 -14.66 -3.66
N GLU A 10 -9.54 -14.27 -2.45
CA GLU A 10 -9.16 -13.02 -1.79
C GLU A 10 -7.75 -13.07 -1.19
N LEU A 11 -7.20 -14.26 -0.93
CA LEU A 11 -5.88 -14.44 -0.33
C LEU A 11 -4.86 -14.94 -1.36
N LYS A 12 -4.80 -14.25 -2.51
CA LYS A 12 -3.81 -14.55 -3.56
C LYS A 12 -2.38 -14.39 -3.01
N PRO A 13 -1.41 -15.20 -3.48
CA PRO A 13 0.00 -15.10 -3.05
C PRO A 13 0.64 -13.71 -3.21
N LYS A 14 0.12 -12.86 -4.11
CA LYS A 14 0.58 -11.47 -4.22
C LYS A 14 0.34 -10.64 -2.95
N HIS A 15 -0.67 -10.97 -2.15
CA HIS A 15 -0.91 -10.34 -0.85
C HIS A 15 -0.08 -10.99 0.29
N ALA A 16 0.57 -12.13 0.03
CA ALA A 16 1.30 -12.90 1.04
C ALA A 16 2.73 -12.41 1.32
N LEU A 17 3.20 -11.36 0.63
CA LEU A 17 4.51 -10.76 0.91
C LEU A 17 4.58 -10.08 2.27
N LEU A 18 3.44 -9.59 2.75
CA LEU A 18 3.35 -8.87 3.99
C LEU A 18 2.95 -9.84 5.10
N THR A 19 3.83 -9.96 6.10
CA THR A 19 3.55 -10.75 7.31
C THR A 19 2.46 -10.07 8.15
N SER A 20 1.97 -10.74 9.19
CA SER A 20 1.02 -10.15 10.15
C SER A 20 1.59 -9.01 11.03
N ILE A 21 2.89 -8.72 10.93
CA ILE A 21 3.54 -7.64 11.69
C ILE A 21 3.99 -6.57 10.71
N TRP A 22 3.37 -5.39 10.80
CA TRP A 22 3.75 -4.22 10.01
C TRP A 22 4.41 -3.17 10.90
N ARG A 23 5.49 -2.56 10.39
CA ARG A 23 6.21 -1.50 11.09
C ARG A 23 6.08 -0.22 10.29
N PHE A 24 5.52 0.81 10.91
CA PHE A 24 5.38 2.14 10.33
C PHE A 24 5.93 3.18 11.29
N SER A 25 6.44 4.28 10.73
CA SER A 25 6.70 5.49 11.50
C SER A 25 5.39 6.27 11.67
N PRO A 26 5.15 6.92 12.82
CA PRO A 26 4.01 7.83 12.98
C PRO A 26 4.07 9.00 11.99
N GLU A 27 2.90 9.51 11.60
CA GLU A 27 2.77 10.72 10.79
C GLU A 27 3.09 11.96 11.64
N LYS A 28 3.90 12.88 11.12
CA LYS A 28 4.49 13.99 11.91
C LYS A 28 3.89 15.36 11.61
N GLU A 29 3.02 15.49 10.60
CA GLU A 29 2.51 16.77 10.10
C GLU A 29 0.98 16.73 9.91
N ASN A 30 0.24 16.45 10.97
CA ASN A 30 -1.22 16.48 10.94
C ASN A 30 -1.74 17.21 12.19
N PRO A 31 -2.72 18.12 12.07
CA PRO A 31 -3.34 18.79 13.22
C PRO A 31 -4.15 17.83 14.10
N HIS A 32 -4.47 16.63 13.62
CA HIS A 32 -5.09 15.59 14.42
C HIS A 32 -4.11 15.05 15.47
N PRO A 33 -4.55 14.80 16.72
CA PRO A 33 -3.64 14.37 17.80
C PRO A 33 -3.09 12.94 17.62
N ALA A 34 -3.73 12.12 16.78
CA ALA A 34 -3.34 10.72 16.58
C ALA A 34 -3.60 10.20 15.15
N PRO A 35 -3.01 10.79 14.09
CA PRO A 35 -3.07 10.23 12.73
C PRO A 35 -2.28 8.92 12.67
N PHE A 36 -2.85 7.90 12.05
CA PHE A 36 -2.05 6.78 11.55
C PHE A 36 -1.53 7.12 10.14
N PRO A 37 -0.35 6.59 9.76
CA PRO A 37 0.26 6.90 8.48
C PRO A 37 -0.54 6.34 7.32
N LEU A 38 -0.55 7.06 6.19
CA LEU A 38 -1.28 6.70 4.97
C LEU A 38 -0.97 5.29 4.42
N ALA A 39 0.25 4.78 4.65
CA ALA A 39 0.61 3.43 4.23
C ALA A 39 -0.25 2.33 4.86
N LEU A 40 -0.77 2.55 6.07
CA LEU A 40 -1.58 1.56 6.78
C LEU A 40 -2.90 1.25 6.04
N PRO A 41 -3.79 2.22 5.77
CA PRO A 41 -5.03 1.96 5.04
C PRO A 41 -4.78 1.55 3.59
N ILE A 42 -3.77 2.10 2.90
CA ILE A 42 -3.42 1.67 1.53
C ILE A 42 -3.17 0.16 1.50
N ARG A 43 -2.30 -0.30 2.41
CA ARG A 43 -1.93 -1.71 2.51
C ARG A 43 -3.13 -2.59 2.85
N ALA A 44 -3.97 -2.15 3.79
CA ALA A 44 -5.15 -2.91 4.21
C ALA A 44 -6.19 -3.04 3.08
N ILE A 45 -6.54 -1.91 2.45
CA ILE A 45 -7.54 -1.87 1.37
C ILE A 45 -7.07 -2.69 0.17
N TYR A 46 -5.84 -2.45 -0.32
CA TYR A 46 -5.30 -3.14 -1.48
C TYR A 46 -5.15 -4.65 -1.26
N SER A 47 -4.80 -5.08 -0.04
CA SER A 47 -4.70 -6.51 0.29
C SER A 47 -6.04 -7.26 0.27
N ILE A 48 -7.16 -6.55 0.42
CA ILE A 48 -8.52 -7.15 0.46
C ILE A 48 -9.22 -7.01 -0.90
N MET A 49 -9.14 -5.81 -1.48
CA MET A 49 -9.89 -5.46 -2.69
C MET A 49 -9.13 -5.78 -3.96
N ASP A 50 -7.80 -5.82 -3.90
CA ASP A 50 -6.94 -5.97 -5.09
C ASP A 50 -7.23 -4.84 -6.09
N GLU A 51 -7.46 -5.14 -7.38
CA GLU A 51 -7.88 -4.17 -8.39
C GLU A 51 -9.41 -4.02 -8.48
N ARG A 52 -10.19 -4.67 -7.61
CA ARG A 52 -11.66 -4.62 -7.67
C ARG A 52 -12.16 -3.33 -7.06
N LYS A 53 -12.96 -2.57 -7.82
CA LYS A 53 -13.68 -1.42 -7.25
C LYS A 53 -14.65 -1.87 -6.16
N GLY A 54 -14.73 -1.08 -5.09
CA GLY A 54 -15.55 -1.36 -3.90
C GLY A 54 -15.84 -0.07 -3.13
N VAL A 55 -16.47 -0.22 -1.96
CA VAL A 55 -16.77 0.88 -1.04
C VAL A 55 -16.04 0.67 0.28
N VAL A 56 -15.26 1.66 0.72
CA VAL A 56 -14.58 1.67 2.02
C VAL A 56 -15.35 2.54 3.00
N ILE A 57 -15.71 1.99 4.17
CA ILE A 57 -16.41 2.74 5.21
C ILE A 57 -15.49 2.90 6.42
N ASP A 58 -15.35 4.14 6.89
CA ASP A 58 -14.66 4.47 8.13
C ASP A 58 -15.62 5.26 9.06
N PRO A 59 -16.16 4.64 10.12
CA PRO A 59 -17.12 5.28 11.01
C PRO A 59 -16.48 6.24 12.02
N TYR A 60 -15.14 6.37 12.01
CA TYR A 60 -14.36 7.26 12.88
C TYR A 60 -13.24 7.92 12.07
N CYS A 61 -13.60 8.52 10.94
CA CYS A 61 -12.64 8.87 9.89
C CYS A 61 -11.64 9.96 10.30
N GLY A 62 -11.93 10.76 11.34
CA GLY A 62 -11.07 11.83 11.82
C GLY A 62 -10.57 12.70 10.68
N SER A 63 -9.24 12.80 10.57
CA SER A 63 -8.56 13.57 9.51
C SER A 63 -8.65 12.99 8.08
N GLY A 64 -9.37 11.89 7.88
CA GLY A 64 -9.69 11.34 6.57
C GLY A 64 -8.65 10.40 5.96
N THR A 65 -7.61 9.96 6.69
CA THR A 65 -6.52 9.13 6.13
C THR A 65 -7.04 7.88 5.40
N THR A 66 -8.04 7.17 5.95
CA THR A 66 -8.65 6.00 5.30
C THR A 66 -9.34 6.37 3.98
N LEU A 67 -10.06 7.50 3.96
CA LEU A 67 -10.83 7.96 2.82
C LEU A 67 -9.91 8.43 1.68
N VAL A 68 -8.84 9.12 2.04
CA VAL A 68 -7.75 9.48 1.11
C VAL A 68 -7.17 8.23 0.45
N ALA A 69 -6.81 7.21 1.25
CA ALA A 69 -6.31 5.96 0.71
C ALA A 69 -7.31 5.27 -0.22
N ALA A 70 -8.59 5.23 0.16
CA ALA A 70 -9.66 4.66 -0.67
C ALA A 70 -9.80 5.38 -2.02
N LYS A 71 -9.84 6.73 -2.00
CA LYS A 71 -9.91 7.56 -3.21
C LYS A 71 -8.70 7.31 -4.12
N LEU A 72 -7.49 7.33 -3.57
CA LEU A 72 -6.25 7.13 -4.33
C LEU A 72 -6.17 5.75 -5.00
N LEU A 73 -6.72 4.73 -4.35
CA LEU A 73 -6.81 3.37 -4.88
C LEU A 73 -8.00 3.17 -5.85
N GLY A 74 -8.81 4.20 -6.09
CA GLY A 74 -9.94 4.15 -7.03
C GLY A 74 -11.22 3.52 -6.45
N HIS A 75 -11.34 3.43 -5.12
CA HIS A 75 -12.56 2.96 -4.45
C HIS A 75 -13.47 4.12 -4.08
N ASP A 76 -14.77 3.84 -4.03
CA ASP A 76 -15.73 4.76 -3.40
C ASP A 76 -15.56 4.67 -1.88
N TYR A 77 -16.00 5.69 -1.14
CA TYR A 77 -15.81 5.74 0.31
C TYR A 77 -16.94 6.45 1.05
N ILE A 78 -17.10 6.11 2.32
CA ILE A 78 -18.01 6.76 3.27
C ILE A 78 -17.24 7.01 4.57
N GLY A 79 -17.12 8.28 4.94
CA GLY A 79 -16.54 8.71 6.21
C GLY A 79 -17.61 9.21 7.17
N ILE A 80 -17.50 8.84 8.44
CA ILE A 80 -18.34 9.39 9.51
C ILE A 80 -17.41 9.85 10.62
N ASP A 81 -17.64 11.06 11.12
CA ASP A 81 -17.03 11.56 12.35
C ASP A 81 -18.02 12.48 13.06
N ILE A 82 -17.95 12.53 14.39
CA ILE A 82 -18.79 13.42 15.20
C ILE A 82 -18.26 14.86 15.20
N SER A 83 -16.95 15.03 14.98
CA SER A 83 -16.30 16.32 14.95
C SER A 83 -16.44 16.97 13.58
N LYS A 84 -17.22 18.05 13.51
CA LYS A 84 -17.37 18.83 12.29
C LYS A 84 -16.03 19.38 11.78
N GLU A 85 -15.14 19.80 12.67
CA GLU A 85 -13.81 20.29 12.32
C GLU A 85 -12.96 19.22 11.62
N TYR A 86 -13.04 17.97 12.08
CA TYR A 86 -12.33 16.86 11.43
C TYR A 86 -12.95 16.48 10.09
N VAL A 87 -14.27 16.53 9.96
CA VAL A 87 -14.94 16.36 8.66
C VAL A 87 -14.46 17.42 7.67
N GLU A 88 -14.43 18.70 8.05
CA GLU A 88 -13.93 19.78 7.18
C GLU A 88 -12.45 19.61 6.81
N PHE A 89 -11.61 19.11 7.73
CA PHE A 89 -10.22 18.78 7.43
C PHE A 89 -10.11 17.61 6.46
N ALA A 90 -10.87 16.54 6.68
CA ALA A 90 -10.90 15.36 5.83
C ALA A 90 -11.34 15.71 4.40
N GLU A 91 -12.39 16.50 4.24
CA GLU A 91 -12.87 16.98 2.93
C GLU A 91 -11.76 17.72 2.18
N LYS A 92 -11.10 18.70 2.83
CA LYS A 92 -9.98 19.44 2.23
C LYS A 92 -8.81 18.53 1.85
N ARG A 93 -8.46 17.57 2.71
CA ARG A 93 -7.36 16.62 2.42
C ARG A 93 -7.71 15.72 1.24
N ILE A 94 -8.96 15.27 1.16
CA ILE A 94 -9.46 14.44 0.05
C ILE A 94 -9.45 15.23 -1.27
N GLU A 95 -9.84 16.50 -1.26
CA GLU A 95 -9.79 17.37 -2.44
C GLU A 95 -8.38 17.61 -2.97
N ASN A 96 -7.36 17.51 -2.10
CA ASN A 96 -5.96 17.76 -2.44
C ASN A 96 -5.09 16.50 -2.34
N CYS A 97 -5.69 15.31 -2.39
CA CYS A 97 -4.96 14.07 -2.15
C CYS A 97 -3.98 13.70 -3.27
N GLU A 98 -4.03 14.38 -4.42
CA GLU A 98 -3.20 14.09 -5.60
C GLU A 98 -1.70 14.18 -5.28
N SER A 99 -1.31 14.99 -4.29
CA SER A 99 0.08 15.06 -3.81
C SER A 99 0.59 13.75 -3.19
N GLU A 100 -0.31 12.86 -2.77
CA GLU A 100 0.01 11.58 -2.11
C GLU A 100 0.10 10.40 -3.10
N ILE A 101 -0.15 10.63 -4.39
CA ILE A 101 -0.18 9.57 -5.42
C ILE A 101 1.16 8.83 -5.50
N VAL A 102 2.28 9.56 -5.51
CA VAL A 102 3.62 8.95 -5.62
C VAL A 102 3.90 8.02 -4.44
N PHE A 103 3.58 8.47 -3.23
CA PHE A 103 3.72 7.67 -2.02
C PHE A 103 2.85 6.41 -2.08
N MET A 104 1.61 6.55 -2.54
CA MET A 104 0.70 5.41 -2.71
C MET A 104 1.25 4.38 -3.71
N GLN A 105 1.78 4.84 -4.85
CA GLN A 105 2.39 3.96 -5.86
C GLN A 105 3.61 3.22 -5.29
N GLU A 106 4.47 3.90 -4.53
CA GLU A 106 5.61 3.28 -3.86
C GLU A 106 5.18 2.21 -2.86
N GLU A 107 4.09 2.45 -2.11
CA GLU A 107 3.54 1.48 -1.16
C GLU A 107 2.90 0.28 -1.88
N MET A 108 2.16 0.51 -2.97
CA MET A 108 1.61 -0.57 -3.81
C MET A 108 2.72 -1.42 -4.44
N ALA A 109 3.81 -0.82 -4.89
CA ALA A 109 4.94 -1.55 -5.49
C ALA A 109 5.55 -2.59 -4.53
N ARG A 110 5.43 -2.39 -3.21
CA ARG A 110 5.89 -3.36 -2.20
C ARG A 110 5.07 -4.65 -2.16
N HIS A 111 3.85 -4.63 -2.70
CA HIS A 111 2.96 -5.79 -2.76
C HIS A 111 3.20 -6.67 -4.00
N THR A 112 3.99 -6.21 -4.96
CA THR A 112 4.20 -6.93 -6.22
C THR A 112 5.56 -7.60 -6.25
N VAL A 113 5.60 -8.93 -6.41
CA VAL A 113 6.83 -9.64 -6.74
C VAL A 113 7.09 -9.50 -8.23
N THR A 114 7.99 -8.59 -8.62
CA THR A 114 8.39 -8.44 -10.03
C THR A 114 9.37 -9.52 -10.50
N LYS A 115 10.22 -10.03 -9.58
CA LYS A 115 11.19 -11.09 -9.86
C LYS A 115 10.91 -12.31 -9.01
N THR A 116 10.78 -13.47 -9.63
CA THR A 116 10.65 -14.75 -8.95
C THR A 116 11.89 -15.06 -8.11
N PHE A 117 11.76 -15.97 -7.15
CA PHE A 117 12.90 -16.47 -6.38
C PHE A 117 14.01 -17.04 -7.30
N LYS A 118 13.60 -17.73 -8.38
CA LYS A 118 14.51 -18.30 -9.36
C LYS A 118 15.31 -17.22 -10.09
N GLU A 119 14.64 -16.20 -10.62
CA GLU A 119 15.30 -15.08 -11.31
C GLU A 119 16.23 -14.31 -10.38
N ARG A 120 15.80 -14.03 -9.14
CA ARG A 120 16.68 -13.40 -8.14
C ARG A 120 17.93 -14.23 -7.86
N LYS A 121 17.79 -15.56 -7.76
CA LYS A 121 18.91 -16.48 -7.54
C LYS A 121 19.87 -16.51 -8.74
N GLU A 122 19.33 -16.54 -9.96
CA GLU A 122 20.11 -16.52 -11.20
C GLU A 122 20.87 -15.19 -11.38
N ASN A 123 20.28 -14.07 -10.95
CA ASN A 123 20.89 -12.74 -10.98
C ASN A 123 21.83 -12.44 -9.81
N GLY A 124 22.04 -13.39 -8.88
CA GLY A 124 22.85 -13.16 -7.68
C GLY A 124 22.25 -12.18 -6.67
N GLU A 125 20.96 -11.87 -6.78
CA GLU A 125 20.24 -10.98 -5.87
C GLU A 125 19.99 -11.66 -4.51
N PHE A 126 19.75 -10.87 -3.47
CA PHE A 126 19.50 -11.38 -2.13
C PHE A 126 18.19 -12.19 -2.07
N THR A 127 18.29 -13.50 -1.84
CA THR A 127 17.13 -14.42 -1.74
C THR A 127 16.72 -14.75 -0.29
N GLY A 128 17.13 -13.94 0.68
CA GLY A 128 16.83 -14.13 2.10
C GLY A 128 17.96 -14.78 2.91
N LYS A 129 17.63 -15.21 4.14
CA LYS A 129 18.59 -15.71 5.15
C LYS A 129 19.42 -16.93 4.72
N TYR A 130 19.04 -17.61 3.64
CA TYR A 130 19.77 -18.76 3.11
C TYR A 130 20.71 -18.34 1.97
N ARG A 131 21.60 -17.38 2.24
CA ARG A 131 22.76 -17.17 1.37
C ARG A 131 23.83 -18.16 1.80
N THR A 132 24.10 -19.18 0.99
CA THR A 132 25.39 -19.89 1.10
C THR A 132 26.47 -18.84 0.87
N GLN A 133 27.27 -18.57 1.89
CA GLN A 133 28.39 -17.64 1.82
C GLN A 133 29.32 -18.08 0.69
N ASN A 134 29.30 -17.40 -0.45
CA ASN A 134 30.40 -17.30 -1.40
C ASN A 134 30.09 -16.15 -2.37
N GLY A 135 30.93 -15.11 -2.39
CA GLY A 135 30.84 -13.98 -3.31
C GLY A 135 30.60 -12.63 -2.62
N LYS A 136 31.68 -11.90 -2.36
CA LYS A 136 31.68 -10.45 -2.12
C LYS A 136 31.78 -9.80 -3.50
N GLU A 137 30.76 -9.09 -3.95
CA GLU A 137 30.91 -8.03 -4.96
C GLU A 137 30.06 -6.83 -4.54
N GLU A 138 30.66 -5.65 -4.65
CA GLU A 138 30.13 -4.35 -4.25
C GLU A 138 28.98 -3.92 -5.17
N ILE A 139 27.85 -3.51 -4.58
CA ILE A 139 26.71 -2.98 -5.33
C ILE A 139 26.98 -1.50 -5.61
N THR A 140 27.23 -1.17 -6.88
CA THR A 140 27.24 0.21 -7.37
C THR A 140 25.80 0.63 -7.70
N ASN A 141 25.32 1.71 -7.06
CA ASN A 141 24.00 2.28 -7.30
C ASN A 141 23.92 2.88 -8.71
N THR A 142 23.06 2.32 -9.56
CA THR A 142 22.55 3.02 -10.75
C THR A 142 21.03 3.21 -10.59
N GLN A 143 20.64 4.47 -10.35
CA GLN A 143 19.26 4.94 -10.46
C GLN A 143 18.76 4.66 -11.88
N THR A 144 17.67 3.92 -12.01
CA THR A 144 16.90 3.84 -13.26
C THR A 144 15.55 4.50 -12.99
N GLU A 145 15.30 5.62 -13.67
CA GLU A 145 14.03 6.34 -13.69
C GLU A 145 12.91 5.40 -14.17
N LEU A 146 11.83 5.31 -13.39
CA LEU A 146 10.59 4.67 -13.83
C LEU A 146 9.73 5.71 -14.55
N SER A 147 9.62 5.56 -15.87
CA SER A 147 8.79 6.40 -16.74
C SER A 147 7.30 6.28 -16.39
N LEU A 148 6.62 7.43 -16.29
CA LEU A 148 5.16 7.55 -16.22
C LEU A 148 4.48 6.68 -17.30
N PHE A 149 3.76 5.64 -16.88
CA PHE A 149 2.78 4.99 -17.74
C PHE A 149 1.38 5.55 -17.46
N SER A 150 0.83 6.10 -18.54
CA SER A 150 -0.49 6.69 -18.71
C SER A 150 -1.59 5.65 -18.48
N PHE A 151 -2.54 5.93 -17.61
CA PHE A 151 -3.88 5.36 -17.70
C PHE A 151 -4.72 6.27 -18.58
N LYS A 152 -5.22 5.70 -19.68
CA LYS A 152 -6.26 6.28 -20.53
C LYS A 152 -7.62 6.11 -19.85
N GLU A 153 -8.44 7.14 -20.07
CA GLU A 153 -9.86 7.36 -19.76
C GLU A 153 -10.73 6.14 -19.45
#